data_AF-A0A534Z8T0-F1
#
_entry.id   AF-A0A534Z8T0-F1
#
_cell.length_a   1.000
_cell.length_b   1.000
_cell.length_c   1.000
_cell.angle_alpha   90.00
_cell.angle_beta   90.00
_cell.angle_gamma   90.00
#
_symmetry.space_group_name_H-M   'P 1'
#
loop_
_entity.id
_entity.type
_entity.pdbx_description
1 polymer ?
#
loop_
_entity_poly.entity_id
_entity_poly.type
_entity_poly.pdbx_seq_one_letter_code
_entity_poly.pdbx_strand_id
1 'polypeptide(L)' 'MAGPPSLSERLAAAGLDLPADLVPVIEQRLAPVLASLDALAALDLGDTEPFSPARRLVDDAGA' A
#
# COMPACT_ATOMS: atom_id res chain seq x y z
N MET A 1 6.35 -11.59 19.51
CA MET A 1 5.66 -11.01 18.33
C MET A 1 6.71 -10.25 17.54
N ALA A 2 6.96 -10.63 16.30
CA ALA A 2 7.74 -9.78 15.40
C ALA A 2 6.96 -8.47 15.21
N GLY A 3 7.64 -7.32 15.31
CA GLY A 3 7.04 -6.03 15.00
C GLY A 3 6.64 -5.94 13.51
N PRO A 4 5.92 -4.87 13.11
CA PRO A 4 5.65 -4.63 11.70
C PRO A 4 6.98 -4.56 10.91
N PRO A 5 7.01 -5.06 9.66
CA PRO A 5 8.22 -5.05 8.85
C PRO A 5 8.71 -3.61 8.66
N SER A 6 10.02 -3.43 8.75
CA SER A 6 10.70 -2.18 8.45
C SER A 6 10.45 -1.73 7.01
N LEU A 7 10.65 -0.44 6.72
CA LEU A 7 10.48 0.06 5.36
C LEU A 7 11.44 -0.64 4.38
N SER A 8 12.68 -0.91 4.80
CA SER A 8 13.65 -1.67 3.98
C SER A 8 13.16 -3.06 3.60
N GLU A 9 12.57 -3.81 4.54
CA GLU A 9 12.03 -5.15 4.26
C GLU A 9 10.87 -5.09 3.27
N ARG A 10 9.99 -4.09 3.41
CA ARG A 10 8.87 -3.85 2.48
C ARG A 10 9.36 -3.51 1.07
N LEU A 11 10.37 -2.65 0.96
CA LEU A 11 10.95 -2.25 -0.32
C LEU A 11 11.66 -3.44 -1.00
N ALA A 12 12.43 -4.23 -0.24
CA ALA A 12 13.08 -5.43 -0.74
C ALA A 12 12.07 -6.48 -1.22
N ALA A 13 10.96 -6.68 -0.49
CA ALA A 13 9.88 -7.58 -0.91
C ALA A 13 9.18 -7.11 -2.20
N ALA A 14 9.17 -5.79 -2.47
CA ALA A 14 8.70 -5.21 -3.73
C ALA A 14 9.74 -5.29 -4.87
N GLY A 15 10.92 -5.89 -4.63
CA GLY A 15 12.00 -5.97 -5.61
C GLY A 15 12.74 -4.65 -5.82
N LEU A 16 12.60 -3.69 -4.89
CA LEU A 16 13.31 -2.41 -4.93
C LEU A 16 14.60 -2.51 -4.13
N ASP A 17 15.72 -2.57 -4.84
CA ASP A 17 17.05 -2.45 -4.26
C ASP A 17 17.46 -0.97 -4.20
N LEU A 18 17.20 -0.35 -3.06
CA LEU A 18 17.47 1.07 -2.82
C LEU A 18 18.75 1.23 -1.99
N PRO A 19 19.60 2.23 -2.33
CA PRO A 19 20.71 2.63 -1.48
C PRO A 19 20.26 2.85 -0.03
N ALA A 20 21.02 2.30 0.92
CA ALA A 20 20.66 2.30 2.35
C ALA A 20 20.52 3.72 2.94
N ASP A 21 21.17 4.71 2.35
CA ASP A 21 21.11 6.13 2.69
C ASP A 21 19.81 6.81 2.24
N LEU A 22 19.08 6.25 1.27
CA LEU A 22 17.80 6.80 0.82
C LEU A 22 16.63 6.39 1.70
N VAL A 23 16.69 5.23 2.36
CA VAL A 23 15.59 4.73 3.22
C VAL A 23 15.23 5.72 4.34
N PRO A 24 16.18 6.29 5.11
CA PRO A 24 15.87 7.30 6.12
C PRO A 24 15.26 8.58 5.54
N VAL A 25 15.66 8.96 4.32
CA VAL A 25 15.11 10.14 3.63
C VAL A 25 13.66 9.90 3.23
N ILE A 26 13.36 8.71 2.70
CA ILE A 26 12.00 8.29 2.36
C ILE A 26 11.12 8.25 3.61
N GLU A 27 11.60 7.63 4.70
CA GLU A 27 10.88 7.61 5.97
C GLU A 27 10.58 9.02 6.47
N GLN A 28 11.57 9.92 6.45
CA GLN A 28 11.37 11.29 6.92
C GLN A 28 10.39 12.08 6.06
N ARG A 29 10.46 11.95 4.73
CA ARG A 29 9.65 12.75 3.80
C ARG A 29 8.25 12.20 3.59
N LEU A 30 8.09 10.88 3.67
CA LEU A 30 6.84 10.19 3.38
C LEU A 30 6.21 9.57 4.62
N ALA A 31 6.75 9.76 5.82
CA ALA A 31 6.15 9.26 7.08
C ALA A 31 4.62 9.43 7.16
N PRO A 32 4.04 10.60 6.87
CA PRO A 32 2.58 10.76 6.91
C PRO A 32 1.84 9.90 5.87
N VAL A 33 2.44 9.74 4.69
CA VAL A 33 1.87 8.94 3.58
C VAL A 33 1.98 7.46 3.92
N LEU A 34 3.13 7.01 4.40
CA LEU A 34 3.36 5.63 4.84
C LEU A 34 2.39 5.25 5.96
N ALA A 35 2.19 6.12 6.94
CA ALA A 35 1.20 5.91 8.00
C ALA A 35 -0.24 5.79 7.45
N SER A 36 -0.59 6.61 6.45
CA SER A 36 -1.90 6.54 5.80
C SER A 36 -2.09 5.24 5.01
N LEU A 37 -1.04 4.76 4.34
CA LEU A 37 -1.05 3.49 3.63
C LEU A 37 -1.13 2.30 4.59
N ASP A 38 -0.40 2.35 5.71
CA ASP A 38 -0.48 1.33 6.75
C ASP A 38 -1.89 1.28 7.38
N ALA A 39 -2.53 2.44 7.58
CA ALA A 39 -3.91 2.49 8.03
C ALA A 39 -4.91 1.91 7.00
N LEU A 40 -4.68 2.16 5.71
CA LEU A 40 -5.50 1.59 4.63
C LEU A 40 -5.35 0.07 4.54
N ALA A 41 -4.12 -0.44 4.67
CA ALA A 41 -3.83 -1.87 4.64
C ALA A 41 -4.37 -2.62 5.88
N ALA A 42 -4.58 -1.91 6.99
CA ALA A 42 -5.16 -2.46 8.21
C ALA A 42 -6.70 -2.52 8.20
N LEU A 43 -7.36 -2.01 7.16
CA LEU A 43 -8.81 -2.12 7.04
C LEU A 43 -9.25 -3.57 6.87
N ASP A 44 -10.34 -3.94 7.55
CA ASP A 44 -11.02 -5.19 7.27
C ASP A 44 -11.84 -5.04 5.98
N LEU A 45 -11.44 -5.79 4.96
CA LEU A 45 -12.04 -5.79 3.62
C LEU A 45 -12.84 -7.07 3.35
N GLY A 46 -13.07 -7.93 4.36
CA GLY A 46 -13.56 -9.31 4.18
C GLY A 46 -14.80 -9.45 3.28
N ASP A 47 -15.80 -8.60 3.47
CA ASP A 47 -17.06 -8.62 2.70
C ASP A 47 -17.09 -7.59 1.55
N THR A 48 -15.97 -6.90 1.29
CA THR A 48 -15.92 -5.87 0.25
C THR A 48 -15.52 -6.46 -1.09
N GLU A 49 -16.33 -6.21 -2.11
CA GLU A 49 -15.95 -6.56 -3.48
C GLU A 49 -14.86 -5.62 -4.01
N PRO A 50 -13.78 -6.15 -4.62
CA PRO A 50 -12.78 -5.31 -5.27
C PRO A 50 -13.38 -4.46 -6.39
N PHE A 51 -13.03 -3.17 -6.41
CA PHE A 51 -13.46 -2.29 -7.49
C PHE A 51 -12.88 -2.75 -8.84
N SER A 52 -13.75 -3.04 -9.80
CA SER A 52 -13.38 -3.39 -11.18
C SER A 52 -14.01 -2.40 -12.17
N PRO A 53 -13.23 -1.46 -12.74
CA PRO A 53 -13.74 -0.49 -13.71
C PRO A 53 -14.41 -1.17 -14.91
N ALA A 54 -13.83 -2.25 -15.42
CA ALA A 54 -14.34 -2.97 -16.60
C ALA A 54 -15.71 -3.60 -16.37
N ARG A 55 -16.05 -4.00 -15.14
CA ARG A 55 -17.38 -4.52 -14.80
C ARG A 55 -18.37 -3.37 -14.56
N ARG A 56 -17.98 -2.39 -13.74
CA ARG A 56 -18.85 -1.25 -13.40
C ARG A 56 -19.21 -0.38 -14.59
N LEU A 57 -18.28 -0.13 -15.52
CA LEU A 57 -18.58 0.65 -16.72
C LEU A 57 -19.63 -0.02 -17.62
N VAL A 58 -19.67 -1.35 -17.64
CA VAL A 58 -20.69 -2.11 -18.39
C VAL A 58 -22.04 -2.02 -17.70
N ASP A 59 -22.06 -2.13 -16.37
CA ASP A 59 -23.28 -2.03 -15.57
C ASP A 59 -23.87 -0.60 -15.59
N ASP A 60 -23.03 0.44 -15.50
CA ASP A 60 -23.43 1.85 -15.54
C ASP A 60 -23.87 2.30 -16.94
N ALA A 61 -23.32 1.72 -18.02
CA ALA A 61 -23.72 2.02 -19.39
C ALA A 61 -25.02 1.32 -19.82
N GLY A 62 -25.48 0.31 -19.05
CA GLY A 62 -26.70 -0.45 -19.29
C GLY A 62 -27.91 0.00 -18.46
N ALA A 63 -27.74 0.97 -17.55
CA ALA A 63 -28.75 1.50 -16.64
C ALA A 63 -29.46 2.76 -17.17
#